data_AF-A0A8S3A1G9-F1
#
_entry.id   AF-A0A8S3A1G9-F1
#
_cell.length_a   1.000
_cell.length_b   1.000
_cell.length_c   1.000
_cell.angle_alpha   90.00
_cell.angle_beta   90.00
_cell.angle_gamma   90.00
#
_symmetry.space_group_name_H-M   'P 1'
#
loop_
_entity.id
_entity.type
_entity.pdbx_description
1 polymer ?
#
loop_
_entity_poly.entity_id
_entity_poly.type
_entity_poly.pdbx_seq_one_letter_code
_entity_poly.pdbx_strand_id
1 'polypeptide(L)'
;MRHTANIFTLIFIIFLYSTIYCSPVSSESLSAPLLLLISFDGFRWDYPDLYQLPNFNLLSKRGVRVKYIKNNFATITFPLHYSIITGLYEESHGIVGNTIFDPKLNAVTTLDTMNDTKWWSQNSYSQPIWTSNELANDSYQRRSGVIAWPSIGTPINGHLPVRYQLFNLTRKFDSILKQIIDWFREPVESRINLGVVYYSEPDMTGHHHGPISDEMNKTLKECDDYVGQLLAMIDS
;
A
#
# COMPACT_ATOMS: atom_id res chain seq x y z
N MET A 1 -31.22 -59.97 38.75
CA MET A 1 -30.01 -59.73 37.93
C MET A 1 -30.29 -59.31 36.46
N ARG A 2 -31.50 -58.83 36.10
CA ARG A 2 -31.80 -58.42 34.69
C ARG A 2 -31.98 -56.91 34.47
N HIS A 3 -31.92 -56.08 35.52
CA HIS A 3 -32.17 -54.63 35.40
C HIS A 3 -30.91 -53.75 35.26
N THR A 4 -29.72 -54.28 35.52
CA THR A 4 -28.46 -53.51 35.44
C THR A 4 -27.92 -53.41 34.00
N ALA A 5 -28.22 -54.38 33.13
CA ALA A 5 -27.71 -54.40 31.76
C ALA A 5 -28.27 -53.27 30.87
N ASN A 6 -29.49 -52.80 31.11
CA ASN A 6 -30.12 -51.74 30.29
C ASN A 6 -29.60 -50.33 30.62
N ILE A 7 -29.11 -50.11 31.84
CA ILE A 7 -28.59 -48.81 32.27
C ILE A 7 -27.22 -48.54 31.62
N PHE A 8 -26.36 -49.56 31.54
CA PHE A 8 -25.05 -49.42 30.89
C PHE A 8 -25.16 -49.18 29.38
N THR A 9 -26.10 -49.83 28.70
CA THR A 9 -26.34 -49.60 27.25
C THR A 9 -26.88 -48.20 26.96
N LEU A 10 -27.74 -47.66 27.84
CA LEU A 10 -28.29 -46.31 27.68
C LEU A 10 -27.24 -45.22 27.90
N ILE A 11 -26.33 -45.42 28.88
CA ILE A 11 -25.22 -44.49 29.14
C ILE A 11 -24.21 -44.48 27.99
N PHE A 12 -23.96 -45.63 27.35
CA PHE A 12 -23.04 -45.72 26.21
C PHE A 12 -23.58 -45.00 24.95
N ILE A 13 -24.91 -45.02 24.73
CA ILE A 13 -25.56 -44.31 23.62
C ILE A 13 -25.55 -42.79 23.84
N ILE A 14 -25.71 -42.32 25.08
CA ILE A 14 -25.61 -40.88 25.41
C ILE A 14 -24.18 -40.37 25.19
N PHE A 15 -23.16 -41.18 25.51
CA PHE A 15 -21.77 -40.83 25.24
C PHE A 15 -21.46 -40.76 23.73
N LEU A 16 -22.02 -41.67 22.91
CA LEU A 16 -21.85 -41.65 21.45
C LEU A 16 -22.56 -40.48 20.75
N TYR A 17 -23.67 -39.97 21.30
CA TYR A 17 -24.34 -38.78 20.77
C TYR A 17 -23.66 -37.47 21.20
N SER A 18 -22.90 -37.47 22.30
CA SER A 18 -22.18 -36.28 22.78
C SER A 18 -20.86 -35.99 22.04
N THR A 19 -20.33 -36.95 21.28
CA THR A 19 -19.03 -36.81 20.60
C THR A 19 -19.12 -36.33 19.15
N ILE A 20 -20.32 -36.06 18.60
CA ILE A 20 -20.50 -35.71 17.17
C ILE A 20 -20.98 -34.25 16.96
N TYR A 21 -21.17 -33.47 18.01
CA TYR A 21 -21.41 -32.02 17.89
C TYR A 21 -20.13 -31.21 18.13
N CYS A 22 -19.04 -31.60 17.46
CA CYS A 22 -17.98 -30.64 17.17
C CYS A 22 -18.47 -29.84 15.95
N SER A 23 -19.26 -28.78 16.19
CA SER A 23 -19.40 -27.75 15.16
C SER A 23 -17.99 -27.35 14.76
N PRO A 24 -17.62 -27.37 13.47
CA PRO A 24 -16.37 -26.75 13.08
C PRO A 24 -16.47 -25.31 13.60
N VAL A 25 -15.63 -24.96 14.58
CA VAL A 25 -15.30 -23.56 14.82
C VAL A 25 -14.87 -23.10 13.44
N SER A 26 -15.70 -22.27 12.80
CA SER A 26 -15.24 -21.55 11.63
C SER A 26 -13.97 -20.90 12.12
N SER A 27 -12.82 -21.30 11.58
CA SER A 27 -11.67 -20.43 11.64
C SER A 27 -12.19 -19.17 10.96
N GLU A 28 -12.64 -18.18 11.74
CA GLU A 28 -12.58 -16.82 11.25
C GLU A 28 -11.17 -16.71 10.74
N SER A 29 -11.03 -16.66 9.42
CA SER A 29 -9.73 -16.52 8.80
C SER A 29 -9.16 -15.27 9.45
N LEU A 30 -8.17 -15.46 10.31
CA LEU A 30 -7.46 -14.37 10.95
C LEU A 30 -7.15 -13.39 9.83
N SER A 31 -7.73 -12.18 9.90
CA SER A 31 -7.57 -11.20 8.83
C SER A 31 -6.24 -10.51 9.06
N ALA A 32 -5.37 -10.51 8.05
CA ALA A 32 -4.17 -9.69 8.12
C ALA A 32 -4.57 -8.24 8.41
N PRO A 33 -3.78 -7.50 9.21
CA PRO A 33 -3.98 -6.06 9.37
C PRO A 33 -3.98 -5.38 8.01
N LEU A 34 -4.93 -4.47 7.82
CA LEU A 34 -5.07 -3.69 6.59
C LEU A 34 -4.19 -2.44 6.66
N LEU A 35 -3.44 -2.18 5.59
CA LEU A 35 -2.61 -0.99 5.44
C LEU A 35 -2.80 -0.39 4.06
N LEU A 36 -3.22 0.86 3.99
CA LEU A 36 -3.23 1.65 2.76
C LEU A 36 -2.21 2.78 2.88
N LEU A 37 -1.19 2.75 2.03
CA LEU A 37 -0.20 3.80 1.85
C LEU A 37 -0.55 4.61 0.60
N ILE A 38 -0.74 5.92 0.76
CA ILE A 38 -0.97 6.86 -0.36
C ILE A 38 0.11 7.92 -0.31
N SER A 39 0.79 8.14 -1.43
CA SER A 39 1.71 9.25 -1.64
C SER A 39 1.10 10.28 -2.58
N PHE A 40 0.99 11.52 -2.13
CA PHE A 40 0.75 12.69 -2.97
C PHE A 40 2.10 13.33 -3.25
N ASP A 41 2.59 13.25 -4.49
CA ASP A 41 3.93 13.72 -4.84
C ASP A 41 4.05 15.23 -4.65
N GLY A 42 5.20 15.70 -4.18
CA GLY A 42 5.44 17.13 -3.96
C GLY A 42 4.54 17.79 -2.91
N PHE A 43 3.79 17.01 -2.11
CA PHE A 43 2.91 17.55 -1.09
C PHE A 43 3.71 18.09 0.12
N ARG A 44 3.88 19.41 0.17
CA ARG A 44 4.67 20.09 1.20
C ARG A 44 3.96 20.09 2.56
N TRP A 45 4.74 20.01 3.63
CA TRP A 45 4.28 19.79 5.01
C TRP A 45 3.30 20.82 5.57
N ASP A 46 3.35 22.07 5.08
CA ASP A 46 2.56 23.22 5.52
C ASP A 46 1.31 23.47 4.66
N TYR A 47 1.15 22.77 3.53
CA TYR A 47 0.00 22.99 2.64
C TYR A 47 -1.37 22.83 3.31
N PRO A 48 -1.62 21.84 4.20
CA PRO A 48 -2.94 21.70 4.83
C PRO A 48 -3.35 22.92 5.66
N ASP A 49 -2.38 23.57 6.30
CA ASP A 49 -2.63 24.73 7.16
C ASP A 49 -2.66 26.01 6.31
N LEU A 50 -1.74 26.15 5.34
CA LEU A 50 -1.63 27.31 4.46
C LEU A 50 -2.88 27.50 3.59
N TYR A 51 -3.42 26.40 3.06
CA TYR A 51 -4.56 26.42 2.15
C TYR A 51 -5.89 26.00 2.81
N GLN A 52 -5.88 25.77 4.12
CA GLN A 52 -7.07 25.41 4.91
C GLN A 52 -7.81 24.19 4.34
N LEU A 53 -7.11 23.06 4.21
CA LEU A 53 -7.63 21.83 3.59
C LEU A 53 -8.44 21.02 4.62
N PRO A 54 -9.79 21.08 4.60
CA PRO A 54 -10.62 20.54 5.69
C PRO A 54 -10.55 19.01 5.84
N ASN A 55 -10.45 18.25 4.75
CA ASN A 55 -10.42 16.79 4.81
C ASN A 55 -9.07 16.27 5.31
N PHE A 56 -7.95 16.85 4.90
CA PHE A 56 -6.63 16.59 5.50
C PHE A 56 -6.60 16.95 6.98
N ASN A 57 -7.23 18.07 7.36
CA ASN A 57 -7.36 18.47 8.75
C ASN A 57 -8.24 17.49 9.55
N LEU A 58 -9.31 16.97 8.97
CA LEU A 58 -10.14 15.94 9.57
C LEU A 58 -9.38 14.62 9.76
N LEU A 59 -8.65 14.17 8.73
CA LEU A 59 -7.77 13.00 8.81
C LEU A 59 -6.75 13.15 9.94
N SER A 60 -6.14 14.33 10.05
CA SER A 60 -5.16 14.65 11.10
C SER A 60 -5.79 14.62 12.50
N LYS A 61 -7.03 15.09 12.65
CA LYS A 61 -7.77 15.07 13.93
C LYS A 61 -8.20 13.66 14.34
N ARG A 62 -8.49 12.78 13.37
CA ARG A 62 -8.89 11.38 13.60
C ARG A 62 -7.70 10.43 13.75
N GLY A 63 -6.49 10.87 13.42
CA GLY A 63 -5.28 10.05 13.41
C GLY A 63 -4.10 10.74 14.07
N VAL A 64 -2.90 10.49 13.54
CA VAL A 64 -1.65 11.07 14.00
C VAL A 64 -1.04 11.88 12.88
N ARG A 65 -0.70 13.15 13.15
CA ARG A 65 0.04 14.03 12.25
C ARG A 65 1.39 14.39 12.87
N VAL A 66 2.47 14.17 12.12
CA VAL A 66 3.81 14.71 12.44
C VAL A 66 3.95 16.11 11.86
N LYS A 67 4.86 16.93 12.43
CA LYS A 67 5.09 18.31 11.97
C LYS A 67 5.55 18.37 10.50
N TYR A 68 6.49 17.49 10.14
CA TYR A 68 6.98 17.26 8.78
C TYR A 68 7.73 15.94 8.74
N ILE A 69 7.89 15.37 7.55
CA ILE A 69 8.78 14.23 7.30
C ILE A 69 10.12 14.79 6.82
N LYS A 70 11.22 14.35 7.43
CA LYS A 70 12.56 14.68 6.94
C LYS A 70 12.90 13.70 5.81
N ASN A 71 12.93 14.20 4.59
CA ASN A 71 13.33 13.41 3.43
C ASN A 71 14.82 13.05 3.48
N ASN A 72 15.19 12.03 2.73
CA ASN A 72 16.58 11.77 2.38
C ASN A 72 17.13 12.90 1.50
N PHE A 73 18.46 12.94 1.31
CA PHE A 73 19.11 14.05 0.62
C PHE A 73 18.60 14.22 -0.81
N ALA A 74 18.36 13.13 -1.54
CA ALA A 74 17.77 13.20 -2.86
C ALA A 74 16.25 13.45 -2.72
N THR A 75 15.85 14.71 -2.64
CA THR A 75 14.43 15.12 -2.59
C THR A 75 13.79 15.06 -3.99
N ILE A 76 13.87 13.90 -4.64
CA ILE A 76 13.35 13.62 -5.97
C ILE A 76 12.58 12.30 -5.95
N THR A 77 11.59 12.18 -6.84
CA THR A 77 10.55 11.15 -6.79
C THR A 77 11.08 9.73 -6.65
N PHE A 78 11.92 9.23 -7.57
CA PHE A 78 12.28 7.80 -7.59
C PHE A 78 13.11 7.39 -6.37
N PRO A 79 14.21 8.07 -6.03
CA PRO A 79 14.98 7.75 -4.83
C PRO A 79 14.13 7.77 -3.56
N LEU A 80 13.37 8.85 -3.34
CA LEU A 80 12.59 9.02 -2.11
C LEU A 80 11.48 7.97 -1.98
N HIS A 81 10.72 7.71 -3.06
CA HIS A 81 9.65 6.70 -3.02
C HIS A 81 10.20 5.28 -2.88
N TYR A 82 11.40 5.01 -3.40
CA TYR A 82 12.06 3.72 -3.19
C TYR A 82 12.56 3.57 -1.75
N SER A 83 13.08 4.65 -1.14
CA SER A 83 13.43 4.68 0.27
C SER A 83 12.21 4.41 1.17
N ILE A 84 11.03 4.99 0.85
CA ILE A 84 9.79 4.79 1.63
C ILE A 84 9.40 3.30 1.70
N ILE A 85 9.50 2.58 0.58
CA ILE A 85 9.03 1.18 0.53
C ILE A 85 10.09 0.16 0.94
N THR A 86 11.38 0.54 0.97
CA THR A 86 12.47 -0.38 1.34
C THR A 86 13.04 -0.11 2.73
N GLY A 87 12.87 1.11 3.26
CA GLY A 87 13.53 1.56 4.48
C GLY A 87 15.04 1.80 4.33
N LEU A 88 15.54 1.86 3.09
CA LEU A 88 16.96 2.02 2.77
C LEU A 88 17.28 3.44 2.29
N TYR A 89 18.51 3.88 2.50
CA TYR A 89 19.05 5.08 1.85
C TYR A 89 19.42 4.81 0.39
N GLU A 90 19.59 5.88 -0.37
CA GLU A 90 19.88 5.85 -1.80
C GLU A 90 21.13 5.05 -2.15
N GLU A 91 22.19 5.19 -1.34
CA GLU A 91 23.43 4.43 -1.49
C GLU A 91 23.27 2.92 -1.25
N SER A 92 22.24 2.52 -0.49
CA SER A 92 21.97 1.11 -0.17
C SER A 92 21.01 0.48 -1.18
N HIS A 93 19.99 1.21 -1.63
CA HIS A 93 19.03 0.69 -2.60
C HIS A 93 19.39 0.96 -4.07
N GLY A 94 20.43 1.78 -4.34
CA GLY A 94 21.03 2.00 -5.66
C GLY A 94 20.33 3.05 -6.54
N ILE A 95 19.07 3.38 -6.25
CA ILE A 95 18.32 4.43 -6.94
C ILE A 95 18.70 5.82 -6.41
N VAL A 96 19.67 6.48 -7.05
CA VAL A 96 20.20 7.79 -6.60
C VAL A 96 19.65 8.99 -7.38
N GLY A 97 18.87 8.75 -8.44
CA GLY A 97 18.35 9.78 -9.33
C GLY A 97 17.12 9.33 -10.12
N ASN A 98 16.39 10.30 -10.71
CA ASN A 98 15.40 10.02 -11.77
C ASN A 98 16.08 9.76 -13.13
N THR A 99 17.36 10.17 -13.24
CA THR A 99 18.26 9.86 -14.35
C THR A 99 19.58 9.38 -13.74
N ILE A 100 20.03 8.19 -14.11
CA ILE A 100 21.22 7.55 -13.52
C ILE A 100 22.11 7.01 -14.64
N PHE A 101 23.42 7.18 -14.50
CA PHE A 101 24.42 6.41 -15.24
C PHE A 101 25.10 5.43 -14.27
N ASP A 102 25.13 4.15 -14.62
CA ASP A 102 25.87 3.14 -13.86
C ASP A 102 27.09 2.66 -14.67
N PRO A 103 28.32 2.84 -14.15
CA PRO A 103 29.54 2.48 -14.86
C PRO A 103 29.78 0.96 -14.95
N LYS A 104 29.22 0.15 -14.04
CA LYS A 104 29.31 -1.32 -14.10
C LYS A 104 28.37 -1.88 -15.16
N LEU A 105 27.17 -1.30 -15.28
CA LEU A 105 26.21 -1.63 -16.33
C LEU A 105 26.57 -0.97 -17.67
N ASN A 106 27.42 0.06 -17.64
CA ASN A 106 27.72 0.94 -18.76
C ASN A 106 26.44 1.42 -19.47
N ALA A 107 25.47 1.87 -18.68
CA ALA A 107 24.13 2.19 -19.15
C ALA A 107 23.62 3.46 -18.47
N VAL A 108 22.68 4.13 -19.15
CA VAL A 108 21.92 5.26 -18.61
C VAL A 108 20.45 4.85 -18.51
N THR A 109 19.77 5.34 -17.49
CA THR A 109 18.32 5.30 -17.39
C THR A 109 17.75 6.67 -17.06
N THR A 110 16.49 6.87 -17.41
CA THR A 110 15.65 8.05 -17.25
C THR A 110 14.27 7.60 -16.78
N LEU A 111 13.39 8.53 -16.40
CA LEU A 111 12.00 8.22 -16.05
C LEU A 111 11.29 7.27 -17.04
N ASP A 112 11.52 7.44 -18.35
CA ASP A 112 10.88 6.63 -19.40
C ASP A 112 11.47 5.22 -19.54
N THR A 113 12.71 5.02 -19.12
CA THR A 113 13.49 3.79 -19.38
C THR A 113 13.80 3.00 -18.10
N MET A 114 13.29 3.47 -16.96
CA MET A 114 13.59 2.90 -15.64
C MET A 114 12.66 1.75 -15.27
N ASN A 115 12.15 1.02 -16.27
CA ASN A 115 11.32 -0.18 -16.09
C ASN A 115 12.13 -1.50 -16.19
N ASP A 116 13.46 -1.41 -16.32
CA ASP A 116 14.36 -2.56 -16.37
C ASP A 116 14.80 -2.99 -14.96
N THR A 117 14.57 -4.27 -14.64
CA THR A 117 14.91 -4.91 -13.35
C THR A 117 16.37 -4.70 -12.93
N LYS A 118 17.30 -4.54 -13.88
CA LYS A 118 18.73 -4.33 -13.57
C LYS A 118 18.99 -3.09 -12.70
N TRP A 119 18.10 -2.10 -12.74
CA TRP A 119 18.24 -0.89 -11.92
C TRP A 119 17.77 -1.09 -10.49
N TRP A 120 16.75 -1.92 -10.29
CA TRP A 120 16.03 -2.08 -9.02
C TRP A 120 16.51 -3.28 -8.19
N SER A 121 17.17 -4.25 -8.85
CA SER A 121 17.56 -5.54 -8.25
C SER A 121 19.07 -5.73 -8.17
N GLN A 122 19.82 -4.63 -8.08
CA GLN A 122 21.27 -4.68 -7.90
C GLN A 122 21.65 -5.27 -6.53
N ASN A 123 20.76 -5.14 -5.55
CA ASN A 123 20.93 -5.58 -4.17
C ASN A 123 19.75 -6.46 -3.75
N SER A 124 20.01 -7.74 -3.45
CA SER A 124 18.96 -8.71 -3.08
C SER A 124 18.24 -8.39 -1.77
N TYR A 125 18.86 -7.61 -0.88
CA TYR A 125 18.26 -7.12 0.36
C TYR A 125 17.37 -5.89 0.17
N SER A 126 17.44 -5.22 -0.99
CA SER A 126 16.58 -4.09 -1.31
C SER A 126 15.20 -4.61 -1.72
N GLN A 127 14.33 -4.80 -0.72
CA GLN A 127 13.03 -5.42 -0.91
C GLN A 127 11.90 -4.44 -0.59
N PRO A 128 10.99 -4.19 -1.56
CA PRO A 128 9.79 -3.41 -1.32
C PRO A 128 8.87 -4.02 -0.25
N ILE A 129 8.14 -3.15 0.46
CA ILE A 129 7.18 -3.54 1.49
C ILE A 129 6.09 -4.50 0.96
N TRP A 130 5.70 -4.39 -0.31
CA TRP A 130 4.72 -5.30 -0.91
C TRP A 130 5.24 -6.74 -1.02
N THR A 131 6.52 -6.91 -1.35
CA THR A 131 7.18 -8.22 -1.40
C THR A 131 7.35 -8.76 0.03
N SER A 132 7.76 -7.90 0.97
CA SER A 132 7.89 -8.29 2.38
C SER A 132 6.57 -8.70 3.02
N ASN A 133 5.46 -8.05 2.65
CA ASN A 133 4.13 -8.43 3.10
C ASN A 133 3.73 -9.81 2.54
N GLU A 134 3.96 -10.07 1.26
CA GLU A 134 3.57 -11.34 0.62
C GLU A 134 4.45 -12.53 1.02
N LEU A 135 5.71 -12.28 1.38
CA LEU A 135 6.64 -13.30 1.86
C LEU A 135 6.61 -13.48 3.39
N ALA A 136 5.77 -12.76 4.12
CA ALA A 136 5.72 -12.87 5.57
C ALA A 136 5.32 -14.30 5.98
N ASN A 137 6.15 -14.92 6.83
CA ASN A 137 5.93 -16.28 7.31
C ASN A 137 5.04 -16.27 8.56
N ASP A 138 3.77 -15.96 8.39
CA ASP A 138 2.77 -16.00 9.44
C ASP A 138 1.51 -16.77 9.00
N SER A 139 0.53 -16.88 9.90
CA SER A 139 -0.71 -17.64 9.62
C SER A 139 -1.67 -16.91 8.69
N TYR A 140 -1.34 -15.69 8.24
CA TYR A 140 -2.22 -14.87 7.43
C TYR A 140 -1.95 -15.09 5.94
N GLN A 141 -3.01 -15.11 5.14
CA GLN A 141 -2.86 -15.03 3.70
C GLN A 141 -2.70 -13.56 3.28
N ARG A 142 -1.47 -13.15 3.03
CA ARG A 142 -1.12 -11.76 2.70
C ARG A 142 -1.02 -11.53 1.20
N ARG A 143 -1.55 -10.40 0.76
CA ARG A 143 -1.58 -9.96 -0.64
C ARG A 143 -1.41 -8.45 -0.71
N SER A 144 -0.64 -8.01 -1.69
CA SER A 144 -0.38 -6.61 -1.93
C SER A 144 -1.00 -6.15 -3.24
N GLY A 145 -1.50 -4.92 -3.25
CA GLY A 145 -1.99 -4.22 -4.43
C GLY A 145 -1.28 -2.89 -4.58
N VAL A 146 -0.71 -2.63 -5.74
CA VAL A 146 0.10 -1.41 -5.99
C VAL A 146 -0.39 -0.68 -7.23
N ILE A 147 -0.77 0.59 -7.10
CA ILE A 147 -1.21 1.41 -8.23
C ILE A 147 -0.24 2.57 -8.40
N ALA A 148 0.31 2.70 -9.61
CA ALA A 148 1.09 3.84 -10.07
C ALA A 148 2.42 4.12 -9.33
N TRP A 149 2.80 3.34 -8.32
CA TRP A 149 4.02 3.59 -7.54
C TRP A 149 5.29 3.59 -8.43
N PRO A 150 6.27 4.49 -8.21
CA PRO A 150 7.54 4.44 -8.94
C PRO A 150 8.17 3.05 -8.83
N SER A 151 8.68 2.48 -9.92
CA SER A 151 9.16 1.08 -10.06
C SER A 151 8.09 0.02 -10.37
N ILE A 152 6.79 0.34 -10.32
CA ILE A 152 5.77 -0.69 -10.50
C ILE A 152 5.75 -1.23 -11.94
N GLY A 153 5.53 -2.54 -12.09
CA GLY A 153 5.61 -3.24 -13.37
C GLY A 153 6.97 -3.87 -13.66
N THR A 154 7.99 -3.52 -12.88
CA THR A 154 9.31 -4.16 -12.93
C THR A 154 9.42 -5.18 -11.80
N PRO A 155 9.69 -6.47 -12.08
CA PRO A 155 9.95 -7.46 -11.04
C PRO A 155 11.20 -7.07 -10.26
N ILE A 156 11.05 -6.78 -8.97
CA ILE A 156 12.17 -6.42 -8.07
C ILE A 156 12.59 -7.67 -7.33
N ASN A 157 13.84 -8.08 -7.50
CA ASN A 157 14.39 -9.36 -7.05
C ASN A 157 13.52 -10.55 -7.51
N GLY A 158 12.90 -10.45 -8.69
CA GLY A 158 12.02 -11.47 -9.24
C GLY A 158 10.57 -11.42 -8.74
N HIS A 159 10.20 -10.43 -7.93
CA HIS A 159 8.86 -10.32 -7.34
C HIS A 159 8.08 -9.11 -7.87
N LEU A 160 6.82 -9.35 -8.20
CA LEU A 160 5.78 -8.33 -8.39
C LEU A 160 4.70 -8.57 -7.33
N PRO A 161 4.00 -7.53 -6.86
CA PRO A 161 2.84 -7.72 -6.00
C PRO A 161 1.74 -8.48 -6.74
N VAL A 162 0.88 -9.19 -6.00
CA VAL A 162 -0.24 -9.96 -6.56
C VAL A 162 -1.12 -9.12 -7.48
N ARG A 163 -1.29 -7.83 -7.17
CA ARG A 163 -2.00 -6.88 -8.03
C ARG A 163 -1.16 -5.65 -8.28
N TYR A 164 -1.14 -5.22 -9.53
CA TYR A 164 -0.60 -3.91 -9.85
C TYR A 164 -1.23 -3.27 -11.07
N GLN A 165 -1.14 -1.94 -11.10
CA GLN A 165 -1.50 -1.11 -12.25
C GLN A 165 -0.41 -0.08 -12.48
N LEU A 166 0.02 0.05 -13.75
CA LEU A 166 1.04 1.01 -14.16
C LEU A 166 0.53 2.45 -14.03
N PHE A 167 1.47 3.39 -13.94
CA PHE A 167 1.15 4.81 -13.96
C PHE A 167 0.46 5.20 -15.27
N ASN A 168 -0.59 6.01 -15.16
CA ASN A 168 -1.34 6.54 -16.29
C ASN A 168 -1.85 7.95 -15.96
N LEU A 169 -1.24 8.96 -16.58
CA LEU A 169 -1.55 10.38 -16.39
C LEU A 169 -3.00 10.75 -16.70
N THR A 170 -3.68 9.99 -17.56
CA THR A 170 -5.07 10.27 -17.96
C THR A 170 -6.09 9.74 -16.95
N ARG A 171 -5.65 8.87 -16.03
CA ARG A 171 -6.54 8.24 -15.06
C ARG A 171 -6.80 9.20 -13.90
N LYS A 172 -8.07 9.46 -13.63
CA LYS A 172 -8.50 10.26 -12.49
C LYS A 172 -8.25 9.53 -11.17
N PHE A 173 -7.92 10.29 -10.12
CA PHE A 173 -7.54 9.72 -8.84
C PHE A 173 -8.71 9.09 -8.08
N ASP A 174 -9.94 9.58 -8.24
CA ASP A 174 -11.17 8.94 -7.73
C ASP A 174 -11.32 7.48 -8.21
N SER A 175 -11.01 7.22 -9.49
CA SER A 175 -10.98 5.86 -10.05
C SER A 175 -9.86 4.99 -9.46
N ILE A 176 -8.73 5.60 -9.10
CA ILE A 176 -7.63 4.92 -8.41
C ILE A 176 -8.05 4.54 -6.99
N LEU A 177 -8.63 5.48 -6.24
CA LEU A 177 -9.15 5.26 -4.89
C LEU A 177 -10.23 4.19 -4.87
N LYS A 178 -11.20 4.26 -5.79
CA LYS A 178 -12.23 3.24 -5.91
C LYS A 178 -11.60 1.86 -6.16
N GLN A 179 -10.66 1.77 -7.09
CA GLN A 179 -10.04 0.49 -7.44
C GLN A 179 -9.28 -0.14 -6.27
N ILE A 180 -8.49 0.65 -5.52
CA ILE A 180 -7.72 0.12 -4.39
C ILE A 180 -8.66 -0.32 -3.26
N ILE A 181 -9.72 0.45 -2.98
CA ILE A 181 -10.73 0.07 -1.99
C ILE A 181 -11.51 -1.18 -2.42
N ASP A 182 -11.87 -1.31 -3.70
CA ASP A 182 -12.50 -2.52 -4.21
C ASP A 182 -11.60 -3.75 -3.95
N TRP A 183 -10.29 -3.66 -4.16
CA TRP A 183 -9.36 -4.76 -3.85
C TRP A 183 -9.30 -5.13 -2.37
N PHE A 184 -9.51 -4.20 -1.44
CA PHE A 184 -9.63 -4.49 -0.01
C PHE A 184 -10.94 -5.20 0.35
N ARG A 185 -12.01 -4.90 -0.39
CA ARG A 185 -13.39 -5.38 -0.14
C ARG A 185 -13.72 -6.73 -0.75
N GLU A 186 -12.78 -7.30 -1.50
CA GLU A 186 -12.95 -8.61 -2.10
C GLU A 186 -13.07 -9.74 -1.05
N PRO A 187 -13.48 -10.95 -1.47
CA PRO A 187 -13.45 -12.13 -0.62
C PRO A 187 -12.05 -12.38 -0.02
N VAL A 188 -12.01 -13.05 1.14
CA VAL A 188 -10.77 -13.34 1.90
C VAL A 188 -9.68 -13.97 1.03
N GLU A 189 -10.10 -14.79 0.08
CA GLU A 189 -9.23 -15.55 -0.82
C GLU A 189 -8.55 -14.69 -1.89
N SER A 190 -9.02 -13.48 -2.16
CA SER A 190 -8.49 -12.62 -3.22
C SER A 190 -8.18 -11.18 -2.80
N ARG A 191 -8.72 -10.73 -1.65
CA ARG A 191 -8.50 -9.39 -1.13
C ARG A 191 -7.05 -9.12 -0.77
N ILE A 192 -6.67 -7.86 -0.94
CA ILE A 192 -5.39 -7.35 -0.46
C ILE A 192 -5.49 -6.99 1.02
N ASN A 193 -4.35 -7.08 1.72
CA ASN A 193 -4.19 -6.48 3.04
C ASN A 193 -3.22 -5.29 3.02
N LEU A 194 -2.47 -5.12 1.94
CA LEU A 194 -1.59 -3.97 1.72
C LEU A 194 -1.93 -3.30 0.39
N GLY A 195 -2.30 -2.03 0.44
CA GLY A 195 -2.49 -1.16 -0.72
C GLY A 195 -1.43 -0.08 -0.75
N VAL A 196 -0.81 0.15 -1.90
CA VAL A 196 0.21 1.19 -2.08
C VAL A 196 -0.13 2.00 -3.33
N VAL A 197 -0.29 3.31 -3.19
CA VAL A 197 -0.81 4.19 -4.23
C VAL A 197 0.07 5.44 -4.36
N TYR A 198 0.41 5.80 -5.58
CA TYR A 198 1.05 7.05 -5.93
C TYR A 198 0.10 7.97 -6.70
N TYR A 199 0.17 9.25 -6.42
CA TYR A 199 -0.50 10.31 -7.15
C TYR A 199 0.48 11.45 -7.44
N SER A 200 0.51 11.93 -8.68
CA SER A 200 1.52 12.87 -9.17
C SER A 200 1.25 14.35 -8.82
N GLU A 201 0.10 14.67 -8.25
CA GLU A 201 -0.19 16.02 -7.77
C GLU A 201 -0.02 16.08 -6.25
N PRO A 202 0.36 17.26 -5.69
CA PRO A 202 0.51 18.56 -6.36
C PRO A 202 1.85 18.83 -7.08
N ASP A 203 2.77 17.86 -7.16
CA ASP A 203 4.11 18.05 -7.76
C ASP A 203 4.05 18.61 -9.19
N MET A 204 3.24 18.01 -10.08
CA MET A 204 3.14 18.48 -11.46
C MET A 204 2.68 19.93 -11.54
N THR A 205 1.66 20.33 -10.78
CA THR A 205 1.23 21.74 -10.72
C THR A 205 2.35 22.63 -10.18
N GLY A 206 3.05 22.18 -9.14
CA GLY A 206 4.16 22.91 -8.53
C GLY A 206 5.32 23.14 -9.49
N HIS A 207 5.61 22.19 -10.38
CA HIS A 207 6.63 22.33 -11.41
C HIS A 207 6.30 23.43 -12.44
N HIS A 208 5.01 23.62 -12.77
CA HIS A 208 4.59 24.60 -13.79
C HIS A 208 4.34 25.99 -13.21
N HIS A 209 3.77 26.06 -12.01
CA HIS A 209 3.25 27.32 -11.43
C HIS A 209 3.97 27.74 -10.15
N GLY A 210 4.89 26.93 -9.64
CA GLY A 210 5.54 27.14 -8.36
C GLY A 210 4.68 26.69 -7.17
N PRO A 211 5.27 26.66 -5.96
CA PRO A 211 4.62 26.11 -4.76
C PRO A 211 3.59 27.07 -4.12
N ILE A 212 3.48 28.31 -4.59
CA ILE A 212 2.53 29.31 -4.11
C ILE A 212 1.95 30.02 -5.34
N SER A 213 0.77 29.55 -5.78
CA SER A 213 0.04 30.07 -6.93
C SER A 213 -1.46 29.80 -6.81
N ASP A 214 -2.27 30.43 -7.67
CA ASP A 214 -3.71 30.16 -7.73
C ASP A 214 -4.00 28.76 -8.27
N GLU A 215 -3.17 28.26 -9.20
CA GLU A 215 -3.25 26.90 -9.71
C GLU A 215 -2.93 25.88 -8.60
N MET A 216 -1.89 26.13 -7.81
CA MET A 216 -1.57 25.30 -6.65
C MET A 216 -2.72 25.24 -5.64
N ASN A 217 -3.37 26.39 -5.36
CA ASN A 217 -4.55 26.45 -4.49
C ASN A 217 -5.68 25.53 -5.01
N LYS A 218 -5.95 25.58 -6.31
CA LYS A 218 -6.97 24.73 -6.94
C LYS A 218 -6.60 23.24 -6.84
N THR A 219 -5.38 22.87 -7.22
CA THR A 219 -4.91 21.49 -7.17
C THR A 219 -4.92 20.93 -5.75
N LEU A 220 -4.54 21.72 -4.75
CA LEU A 220 -4.56 21.28 -3.35
C LEU A 220 -5.99 21.06 -2.82
N LYS A 221 -6.96 21.86 -3.26
CA LYS A 221 -8.38 21.62 -2.95
C LYS A 221 -8.89 20.34 -3.60
N GLU A 222 -8.51 20.07 -4.84
CA GLU A 222 -8.83 18.80 -5.51
C GLU A 222 -8.21 17.60 -4.75
N CYS A 223 -6.95 17.72 -4.30
CA CYS A 223 -6.32 16.71 -3.45
C CYS A 223 -7.09 16.49 -2.13
N ASP A 224 -7.55 17.57 -1.50
CA ASP A 224 -8.35 17.51 -0.27
C ASP A 224 -9.70 16.83 -0.50
N ASP A 225 -10.39 17.13 -1.61
CA ASP A 225 -11.64 16.47 -2.00
C ASP A 225 -11.45 14.96 -2.18
N TYR A 226 -10.31 14.52 -2.72
CA TYR A 226 -9.98 13.10 -2.82
C TYR A 226 -9.77 12.44 -1.46
N VAL A 227 -9.17 13.14 -0.49
CA VAL A 227 -9.09 12.65 0.90
C VAL A 227 -10.49 12.53 1.51
N GLY A 228 -11.37 13.50 1.25
CA GLY A 228 -12.77 13.45 1.69
C GLY A 228 -13.51 12.22 1.13
N GLN A 229 -13.35 11.95 -0.18
CA GLN A 229 -13.90 10.76 -0.82
C GLN A 229 -13.35 9.47 -0.23
N LEU A 230 -12.04 9.39 0.01
CA LEU A 230 -11.41 8.23 0.64
C LEU A 230 -11.98 7.98 2.04
N LEU A 231 -12.08 9.02 2.88
CA LEU A 231 -12.65 8.90 4.22
C LEU A 231 -14.10 8.38 4.16
N ALA A 232 -14.91 8.89 3.24
CA ALA A 232 -16.27 8.42 3.03
C ALA A 232 -16.33 6.94 2.59
N MET A 233 -15.40 6.49 1.74
CA MET A 233 -15.30 5.08 1.34
C MET A 233 -14.86 4.16 2.48
N ILE A 234 -14.01 4.64 3.40
CA ILE A 234 -13.54 3.84 4.54
C ILE A 234 -14.61 3.73 5.63
N ASP A 235 -15.39 4.79 5.84
CA ASP A 235 -16.43 4.84 6.87
C ASP A 235 -17.74 4.11 6.47
N SER A 236 -17.88 3.74 5.18
CA SER A 236 -19.02 2.98 4.64
C SER A 236 -18.81 1.47 4.70
#